data_AF-A0A917J4Q2-F1
#
_entry.id   AF-A0A917J4Q2-F1
#
_cell.length_a   1.000
_cell.length_b   1.000
_cell.length_c   1.000
_cell.angle_alpha   90.00
_cell.angle_beta   90.00
_cell.angle_gamma   90.00
#
_symmetry.space_group_name_H-M   'P 1'
#
loop_
_entity.id
_entity.type
_entity.pdbx_description
1 polymer ?
#
loop_
_entity_poly.entity_id
_entity_poly.type
_entity_poly.pdbx_seq_one_letter_code
_entity_poly.pdbx_strand_id
1 'polypeptide(L)'
;MTWGMPVVMGRKTFEALSGQPLPGRVNIIVTRNADWKAENTMVVNNVKDALFLAQQHHYAEVMISGGGEIYKETLEQADKVYLTRVHASFDDADAFFPELDKQKWHLTSNQDCAADSKHAYDYSFQVWERK
;
A
#
# COMPACT_ATOMS: atom_id res chain seq x y z
N MET A 1 4.54 5.33 -10.23
CA MET A 1 3.11 5.01 -10.07
C MET A 1 2.39 6.05 -9.23
N THR A 2 2.73 6.26 -7.96
CA THR A 2 1.88 7.02 -7.02
C THR A 2 2.04 8.55 -7.01
N TRP A 3 2.72 9.17 -7.98
CA TRP A 3 3.00 10.62 -7.94
C TRP A 3 1.71 11.45 -8.11
N GLY A 4 1.57 12.52 -7.33
CA GLY A 4 0.39 13.40 -7.37
C GLY A 4 -0.87 12.81 -6.72
N MET A 5 -0.80 11.59 -6.17
CA MET A 5 -1.94 10.91 -5.54
C MET A 5 -1.80 10.88 -4.00
N PRO A 6 -2.93 10.71 -3.28
CA PRO A 6 -2.91 10.34 -1.87
C PRO A 6 -2.30 8.97 -1.69
N VAL A 7 -1.46 8.86 -0.67
CA VAL A 7 -0.87 7.61 -0.22
C VAL A 7 -1.27 7.40 1.23
N VAL A 8 -2.04 6.35 1.48
CA VAL A 8 -2.50 5.94 2.82
C VAL A 8 -1.58 4.85 3.34
N MET A 9 -1.03 5.04 4.54
CA MET A 9 -0.26 4.01 5.21
C MET A 9 -0.39 4.05 6.73
N GLY A 10 -0.06 2.96 7.40
CA GLY A 10 -0.03 2.88 8.86
C GLY A 10 1.25 3.51 9.43
N ARG A 11 1.17 4.02 10.67
CA ARG A 11 2.31 4.64 11.38
C ARG A 11 3.60 3.82 11.32
N LYS A 12 3.53 2.51 11.63
CA LYS A 12 4.72 1.64 11.64
C LYS A 12 5.40 1.58 10.26
N THR A 13 4.62 1.53 9.19
CA THR A 13 5.14 1.52 7.82
C THR A 13 5.80 2.85 7.48
N PHE A 14 5.17 3.96 7.86
CA PHE A 14 5.75 5.29 7.68
C PHE A 14 7.10 5.43 8.40
N GLU A 15 7.17 5.02 9.66
CA GLU A 15 8.40 5.04 10.46
C GLU A 15 9.49 4.12 9.89
N ALA A 16 9.13 2.92 9.40
CA ALA A 16 10.07 1.96 8.84
C ALA A 16 10.69 2.39 7.50
N LEU A 17 9.99 3.18 6.68
CA LEU A 17 10.54 3.69 5.42
C LEU A 17 11.61 4.76 5.66
N SER A 18 11.28 5.76 6.47
CA SER A 18 12.17 6.88 6.82
C SER A 18 11.57 7.81 7.87
N GLY A 19 10.27 7.67 8.19
CA GLY A 19 9.53 8.65 8.97
C GLY A 19 9.37 10.00 8.26
N GLN A 20 9.63 10.07 6.94
CA GLN A 20 9.51 11.29 6.14
C GLN A 20 8.41 11.15 5.10
N PRO A 21 7.64 12.22 4.84
CA PRO A 21 6.61 12.22 3.82
C PRO A 21 7.24 11.96 2.45
N LEU A 22 6.56 11.13 1.67
CA LEU A 22 6.95 10.82 0.32
C LEU A 22 6.76 12.07 -0.57
N PRO A 23 7.82 12.62 -1.21
CA PRO A 23 7.71 13.87 -1.97
C PRO A 23 6.70 13.82 -3.11
N GLY A 24 5.96 14.91 -3.34
CA GLY A 24 4.97 14.99 -4.43
C GLY A 24 3.73 14.11 -4.25
N ARG A 25 3.45 13.66 -3.01
CA ARG A 25 2.28 12.85 -2.64
C ARG A 25 1.58 13.47 -1.43
N VAL A 26 0.27 13.26 -1.33
CA VAL A 26 -0.46 13.56 -0.10
C VAL A 26 -0.33 12.37 0.83
N ASN A 27 0.45 12.52 1.89
CA ASN A 27 0.76 11.44 2.82
C ASN A 27 -0.28 11.39 3.93
N ILE A 28 -1.10 10.33 3.97
CA ILE A 28 -2.13 10.12 4.99
C ILE A 28 -1.70 8.97 5.91
N ILE A 29 -1.42 9.27 7.17
CA ILE A 29 -0.93 8.30 8.15
C ILE A 29 -2.06 7.90 9.10
N VAL A 30 -2.31 6.59 9.17
CA VAL A 30 -3.31 6.01 10.08
C VAL A 30 -2.64 5.55 11.37
N THR A 31 -3.14 6.04 12.51
CA THR A 31 -2.63 5.69 13.84
C THR A 31 -3.69 5.77 14.93
N ARG A 32 -3.71 4.80 15.85
CA ARG A 32 -4.59 4.86 17.03
C ARG A 32 -4.11 5.86 18.10
N ASN A 33 -2.88 6.36 17.98
CA ASN A 33 -2.35 7.38 18.89
C ASN A 33 -2.79 8.78 18.43
N ALA A 34 -3.76 9.38 19.12
CA ALA A 34 -4.32 10.70 18.80
C ALA A 34 -3.29 11.85 18.94
N ASP A 35 -2.27 11.67 19.77
CA ASP A 35 -1.24 12.68 20.03
C ASP A 35 -0.07 12.59 19.04
N TRP A 36 -0.02 11.53 18.22
CA TRP A 36 1.05 11.36 17.24
C TRP A 36 0.90 12.36 16.09
N LYS A 37 2.01 13.00 15.73
CA LYS A 37 2.08 13.98 14.64
C LYS A 37 3.32 13.71 13.80
N ALA A 38 3.23 14.00 12.50
CA ALA A 38 4.37 14.09 11.61
C ALA A 38 4.19 15.30 10.70
N GLU A 39 5.26 16.07 10.51
CA GLU A 39 5.23 17.26 9.68
C GLU A 39 4.92 16.92 8.23
N ASN A 40 4.18 17.82 7.56
CA ASN A 40 3.79 17.66 6.15
C ASN A 40 3.06 16.34 5.84
N THR A 41 2.32 15.81 6.83
CA THR A 41 1.43 14.66 6.68
C THR A 41 0.02 14.98 7.19
N MET A 42 -0.97 14.24 6.72
CA MET A 42 -2.31 14.21 7.30
C MET A 42 -2.38 13.00 8.22
N VAL A 43 -2.69 13.21 9.50
CA VAL A 43 -2.79 12.13 10.48
C VAL A 43 -4.25 11.88 10.82
N VAL A 44 -4.68 10.63 10.73
CA VAL A 44 -6.05 10.19 11.07
C VAL A 44 -6.03 8.95 11.94
N ASN A 45 -7.15 8.69 12.64
CA ASN A 45 -7.22 7.62 13.62
C ASN A 45 -7.74 6.28 13.12
N ASN A 46 -8.26 6.23 11.90
CA ASN A 46 -8.78 5.02 11.28
C ASN A 46 -8.75 5.13 9.74
N VAL A 47 -8.91 3.99 9.07
CA VAL A 47 -8.92 3.91 7.60
C VAL A 47 -10.09 4.65 6.98
N LYS A 48 -11.27 4.65 7.62
CA LYS A 48 -12.46 5.33 7.10
C LYS A 48 -12.22 6.83 6.93
N ASP A 49 -11.60 7.47 7.91
CA ASP A 49 -11.25 8.88 7.84
C ASP A 49 -10.18 9.15 6.77
N ALA A 50 -9.22 8.24 6.59
CA ALA A 50 -8.22 8.35 5.52
C ALA A 50 -8.86 8.36 4.13
N LEU A 51 -9.79 7.43 3.89
CA LEU A 51 -10.52 7.32 2.63
C LEU A 51 -11.45 8.52 2.41
N PHE A 52 -12.13 8.99 3.47
CA PHE A 52 -12.96 10.17 3.41
C PHE A 52 -12.16 11.41 3.00
N LEU A 53 -11.02 11.67 3.64
CA LEU A 53 -10.14 12.79 3.28
C LEU A 53 -9.68 12.70 1.81
N ALA A 54 -9.30 11.51 1.36
CA ALA A 54 -8.88 11.30 -0.01
C ALA A 54 -10.02 11.59 -1.02
N GLN A 55 -11.27 11.28 -0.67
CA GLN A 55 -12.45 11.59 -1.49
C GLN A 55 -12.76 13.10 -1.56
N GLN A 56 -12.52 13.86 -0.50
CA GLN A 56 -12.82 15.31 -0.45
C GLN A 56 -12.03 16.14 -1.47
N HIS A 57 -10.90 15.60 -1.96
CA HIS A 57 -9.97 16.33 -2.81
C HIS A 57 -10.03 15.91 -4.29
N HIS A 58 -11.08 15.19 -4.70
CA HIS A 58 -11.34 14.77 -6.09
C HIS A 58 -10.15 14.08 -6.78
N TYR A 59 -9.34 13.33 -6.03
CA TYR A 59 -8.28 12.52 -6.61
C TYR A 59 -8.86 11.37 -7.44
N ALA A 60 -8.19 11.04 -8.55
CA ALA A 60 -8.60 9.93 -9.41
C ALA A 60 -8.43 8.57 -8.74
N GLU A 61 -7.37 8.41 -7.94
CA GLU A 61 -7.06 7.16 -7.23
C GLU A 61 -6.48 7.46 -5.84
N VAL A 62 -6.67 6.51 -4.91
CA VAL A 62 -6.10 6.52 -3.56
C VAL A 62 -5.20 5.31 -3.43
N MET A 63 -3.93 5.54 -3.10
CA MET A 63 -2.93 4.46 -3.06
C MET A 63 -2.78 3.94 -1.63
N ILE A 64 -3.15 2.69 -1.39
CA ILE A 64 -2.87 2.02 -0.12
C ILE A 64 -1.44 1.44 -0.14
N SER A 65 -0.58 1.91 0.75
CA SER A 65 0.84 1.49 0.83
C SER A 65 1.17 0.69 2.11
N GLY A 66 0.15 0.11 2.74
CA GLY A 66 0.30 -0.84 3.86
C GLY A 66 0.42 -0.18 5.23
N GLY A 67 0.83 -0.87 6.29
CA GLY A 67 1.25 -2.27 6.34
C GLY A 67 0.10 -3.27 6.38
N GLY A 68 0.37 -4.49 6.87
CA GLY A 68 -0.56 -5.62 6.83
C GLY A 68 -1.96 -5.34 7.37
N GLU A 69 -2.08 -4.62 8.50
CA GLU A 69 -3.38 -4.23 9.06
C GLU A 69 -4.16 -3.29 8.12
N ILE A 70 -3.49 -2.29 7.55
CA ILE A 70 -4.12 -1.35 6.62
C ILE A 70 -4.58 -2.09 5.36
N TYR A 71 -3.73 -2.95 4.80
CA TYR A 71 -4.13 -3.78 3.66
C TYR A 71 -5.36 -4.62 3.97
N LYS A 72 -5.40 -5.28 5.14
CA LYS A 72 -6.55 -6.10 5.56
C LYS A 72 -7.83 -5.28 5.68
N GLU A 73 -7.78 -4.09 6.25
CA GLU A 73 -8.94 -3.20 6.40
C GLU A 73 -9.43 -2.62 5.07
N THR A 74 -8.54 -2.43 4.09
CA THR A 74 -8.88 -1.80 2.81
C THR A 74 -9.17 -2.76 1.66
N LEU A 75 -8.69 -4.02 1.73
CA LEU A 75 -8.71 -4.92 0.57
C LEU A 75 -10.13 -5.16 0.04
N GLU A 76 -11.14 -5.28 0.90
CA GLU A 76 -12.53 -5.48 0.46
C GLU A 76 -13.15 -4.28 -0.27
N GLN A 77 -12.54 -3.11 -0.17
CA GLN A 77 -12.97 -1.87 -0.85
C GLN A 77 -12.09 -1.50 -2.05
N ALA A 78 -10.96 -2.18 -2.26
CA ALA A 78 -10.03 -1.85 -3.32
C ALA A 78 -10.54 -2.32 -4.71
N ASP A 79 -10.34 -1.51 -5.73
CA ASP A 79 -10.67 -1.87 -7.12
C ASP A 79 -9.53 -2.65 -7.80
N LYS A 80 -8.28 -2.33 -7.43
CA LYS A 80 -7.06 -2.82 -8.06
C LYS A 80 -5.96 -3.07 -7.04
N VAL A 81 -5.16 -4.10 -7.25
CA VAL A 81 -3.93 -4.38 -6.50
C VAL A 81 -2.76 -4.42 -7.47
N TYR A 82 -1.83 -3.49 -7.25
CA TYR A 82 -0.51 -3.52 -7.88
C TYR A 82 0.44 -4.30 -6.97
N LEU A 83 0.79 -5.51 -7.38
CA LEU A 83 1.59 -6.44 -6.59
C LEU A 83 2.95 -6.66 -7.24
N THR A 84 4.02 -6.45 -6.49
CA THR A 84 5.34 -7.01 -6.87
C THR A 84 5.48 -8.36 -6.19
N ARG A 85 5.45 -9.45 -6.97
CA ARG A 85 5.62 -10.81 -6.46
C ARG A 85 7.07 -11.20 -6.59
N VAL A 86 7.81 -11.19 -5.49
CA VAL A 86 9.17 -11.71 -5.43
C VAL A 86 9.11 -13.23 -5.33
N HIS A 87 9.81 -13.95 -6.22
CA HIS A 87 9.80 -15.42 -6.30
C HIS A 87 10.84 -16.03 -5.34
N ALA A 88 10.70 -15.69 -4.06
CA ALA A 88 11.56 -16.17 -2.98
C ALA A 88 10.72 -16.46 -1.73
N SER A 89 11.29 -17.21 -0.79
CA SER A 89 10.70 -17.49 0.51
C SER A 89 11.69 -17.10 1.61
N PHE A 90 11.16 -16.53 2.69
CA PHE A 90 11.94 -16.04 3.83
C PHE A 90 11.31 -16.58 5.10
N ASP A 91 12.11 -17.19 5.97
CA ASP A 91 11.60 -17.83 7.20
C ASP A 91 11.29 -16.79 8.29
N ASP A 92 11.97 -15.64 8.28
CA ASP A 92 11.88 -14.58 9.30
C ASP A 92 10.85 -13.49 8.94
N ALA A 93 9.62 -13.88 8.57
CA ALA A 93 8.55 -12.93 8.25
C ALA A 93 7.57 -12.74 9.42
N ASP A 94 7.30 -11.49 9.80
CA ASP A 94 6.40 -11.12 10.92
C ASP A 94 5.12 -10.38 10.47
N ALA A 95 5.01 -10.05 9.18
CA ALA A 95 3.87 -9.37 8.59
C ALA A 95 3.55 -9.95 7.20
N PHE A 96 2.25 -10.13 6.92
CA PHE A 96 1.77 -10.75 5.69
C PHE A 96 0.73 -9.87 5.00
N PHE A 97 0.75 -9.89 3.66
CA PHE A 97 -0.32 -9.32 2.85
C PHE A 97 -1.55 -10.25 2.87
N PRO A 98 -2.79 -9.73 2.93
CA PRO A 98 -3.99 -10.56 2.86
C PRO A 98 -4.08 -11.38 1.56
N GLU A 99 -4.64 -12.59 1.64
CA GLU A 99 -4.80 -13.43 0.46
C GLU A 99 -5.76 -12.82 -0.57
N LEU A 100 -5.37 -12.85 -1.85
CA LEU A 100 -6.24 -12.47 -2.96
C LEU A 100 -7.08 -13.68 -3.37
N ASP A 101 -8.30 -13.75 -2.85
CA ASP A 101 -9.27 -14.78 -3.22
C ASP A 101 -9.56 -14.74 -4.73
N LYS A 102 -9.24 -15.83 -5.44
CA LYS A 102 -9.46 -15.99 -6.89
C LYS A 102 -10.93 -15.93 -7.29
N GLN A 103 -11.87 -16.05 -6.36
CA GLN A 103 -13.29 -15.82 -6.62
C GLN A 103 -13.63 -14.33 -6.72
N LYS A 104 -12.90 -13.46 -6.00
CA LYS A 104 -13.11 -12.00 -5.97
C LYS A 104 -12.15 -11.23 -6.88
N TRP A 105 -10.99 -11.80 -7.17
CA TRP A 105 -9.91 -11.12 -7.89
C TRP A 105 -9.50 -11.87 -9.15
N HIS A 106 -9.07 -11.11 -10.16
CA HIS A 106 -8.57 -11.63 -11.43
C HIS A 106 -7.23 -10.95 -11.77
N LEU A 107 -6.23 -11.76 -12.13
CA LEU A 107 -4.93 -11.28 -12.61
C LEU A 107 -5.08 -10.80 -14.05
N THR A 108 -4.92 -9.50 -14.29
CA THR A 108 -5.09 -8.85 -15.60
C THR A 108 -3.77 -8.54 -16.30
N SER A 109 -2.67 -8.44 -15.56
CA SER A 109 -1.33 -8.25 -16.10
C SER A 109 -0.28 -8.97 -15.27
N ASN A 110 0.70 -9.58 -15.93
CA ASN A 110 1.87 -10.18 -15.32
C ASN A 110 3.10 -9.92 -16.20
N GLN A 111 4.09 -9.24 -15.66
CA GLN A 111 5.38 -9.01 -16.31
C GLN A 111 6.48 -9.62 -15.44
N ASP A 112 7.14 -10.66 -15.96
CA ASP A 112 8.24 -11.32 -15.27
C ASP A 112 9.57 -10.57 -15.47
N CYS A 113 10.39 -10.57 -14.43
CA CYS A 113 11.71 -9.97 -14.39
C CYS A 113 12.68 -10.97 -13.75
N ALA A 114 13.70 -11.37 -14.50
CA ALA A 114 14.75 -12.23 -13.98
C ALA A 114 15.67 -11.45 -13.03
N ALA A 115 16.26 -12.16 -12.07
CA ALA A 115 17.30 -11.64 -11.20
C ALA A 115 18.48 -11.08 -12.00
N ASP A 116 19.10 -10.03 -11.49
CA ASP A 116 20.28 -9.40 -12.09
C ASP A 116 21.24 -8.87 -11.00
N SER A 117 22.26 -8.11 -11.40
CA SER A 117 23.24 -7.57 -10.45
C SER A 117 22.68 -6.55 -9.46
N LYS A 118 21.47 -6.03 -9.69
CA LYS A 118 20.78 -5.07 -8.81
C LYS A 118 19.62 -5.72 -8.04
N HIS A 119 19.09 -6.84 -8.52
CA HIS A 119 17.93 -7.52 -7.97
C HIS A 119 18.27 -8.99 -7.69
N ALA A 120 18.33 -9.37 -6.40
CA ALA A 120 18.81 -10.68 -5.96
C ALA A 120 17.87 -11.86 -6.30
N TYR A 121 16.63 -11.60 -6.69
CA TYR A 121 15.60 -12.61 -6.91
C TYR A 121 14.82 -12.31 -8.17
N ASP A 122 14.31 -13.35 -8.82
CA ASP A 122 13.27 -13.19 -9.83
C ASP A 122 12.04 -12.55 -9.18
N TYR A 123 11.34 -11.70 -9.92
CA TYR A 123 10.09 -11.11 -9.47
C TYR A 123 9.15 -10.84 -10.64
N SER A 124 7.87 -10.60 -10.35
CA SER A 124 6.90 -10.18 -11.35
C SER A 124 6.15 -8.93 -10.90
N PHE A 125 5.92 -8.01 -11.83
CA PHE A 125 4.90 -6.97 -11.64
C PHE A 125 3.54 -7.52 -12.06
N GLN A 126 2.62 -7.58 -11.11
CA GLN A 126 1.27 -8.09 -11.28
C GLN A 126 0.24 -6.99 -11.07
N VAL A 127 -0.80 -6.99 -11.91
CA VAL A 127 -2.01 -6.18 -11.69
C VAL A 127 -3.17 -7.14 -11.51
N TRP A 128 -3.84 -7.01 -10.37
CA TRP A 128 -5.06 -7.72 -10.06
C TRP A 128 -6.21 -6.73 -10.01
N GLU A 129 -7.33 -7.07 -10.64
CA GLU A 129 -8.55 -6.28 -10.61
C GLU A 129 -9.67 -7.07 -9.92
N ARG A 130 -10.54 -6.37 -9.20
CA ARG A 130 -11.73 -6.98 -8.62
C ARG A 130 -12.66 -7.44 -9.76
N LYS A 131 -13.24 -8.62 -9.60
CA LYS A 131 -14.24 -9.17 -10.54
C LYS A 131 -15.59 -8.48 -10.42
#